data_AF-A0A7S3BB24-F1
#
_entry.id   AF-A0A7S3BB24-F1
#
_cell.length_a   1.000
_cell.length_b   1.000
_cell.length_c   1.000
_cell.angle_alpha   90.00
_cell.angle_beta   90.00
_cell.angle_gamma   90.00
#
_symmetry.space_group_name_H-M   'P 1'
#
loop_
_entity.id
_entity.type
_entity.pdbx_description
1 polymer ?
#
loop_
_entity_poly.entity_id
_entity_poly.type
_entity_poly.pdbx_seq_one_letter_code
_entity_poly.pdbx_strand_id
1 'polypeptide(L)'
;MRLSRALALLAAACAAVAALATPARAECEVCVAVVDKIRESMPKKERSKMEFWEEAIDGYCGTVDGWGSSKAMAADDKEKKLCYAFTPIKKEVARPAAMGMPSLKVCQRASKTDGTICEIKHPKPPPDLTKMTVEEIKKMRVRKLKDLLNEHKISYKGLVEKDEFVKLVLDKRQKALDKKEL
;
A
#
# COMPACT_ATOMS: atom_id res chain seq x y z
N MET A 1 -1.71 -49.46 20.13
CA MET A 1 -2.66 -48.36 20.46
C MET A 1 -2.06 -47.15 21.21
N ARG A 2 -0.84 -47.19 21.77
CA ARG A 2 -0.26 -46.04 22.51
C ARG A 2 0.60 -45.08 21.67
N LEU A 3 1.09 -45.51 20.49
CA LEU A 3 1.92 -44.68 19.60
C LEU A 3 1.13 -43.71 18.71
N SER A 4 -0.15 -44.01 18.42
CA SER A 4 -1.00 -43.18 17.54
C SER A 4 -1.52 -41.92 18.23
N ARG A 5 -1.51 -41.88 19.58
CA ARG A 5 -1.96 -40.71 20.37
C ARG A 5 -0.87 -39.64 20.51
N ALA A 6 0.40 -40.01 20.45
CA ALA A 6 1.51 -39.07 20.53
C ALA A 6 1.68 -38.27 19.23
N LEU A 7 1.42 -38.89 18.07
CA LEU A 7 1.48 -38.21 16.77
C LEU A 7 0.35 -37.16 16.59
N ALA A 8 -0.82 -37.41 17.18
CA ALA A 8 -1.96 -36.50 17.11
C ALA A 8 -1.76 -35.23 17.96
N LEU A 9 -0.98 -35.31 19.05
CA LEU A 9 -0.71 -34.18 19.92
C LEU A 9 0.41 -33.25 19.40
N LEU A 10 1.35 -33.76 18.58
CA LEU A 10 2.32 -32.90 17.91
C LEU A 10 1.75 -32.19 16.67
N ALA A 11 0.72 -32.74 16.03
CA ALA A 11 0.07 -32.10 14.88
C ALA A 11 -0.87 -30.94 15.27
N ALA A 12 -1.40 -30.94 16.50
CA ALA A 12 -2.29 -29.90 17.00
C ALA A 12 -1.57 -28.59 17.41
N ALA A 13 -0.24 -28.61 17.55
CA ALA A 13 0.54 -27.44 17.95
C ALA A 13 0.98 -26.53 16.78
N CYS A 14 0.87 -26.98 15.52
CA CYS A 14 1.27 -26.18 14.35
C CYS A 14 0.14 -25.34 13.73
N ALA A 15 -1.11 -25.46 14.20
CA ALA A 15 -2.25 -24.80 13.57
C ALA A 15 -2.56 -23.38 14.09
N ALA A 16 -1.84 -22.86 15.09
CA ALA A 16 -2.21 -21.63 15.79
C ALA A 16 -1.43 -20.36 15.38
N VAL A 17 -0.60 -20.38 14.33
CA VAL A 17 0.26 -19.22 13.97
C VAL A 17 0.05 -18.69 12.54
N ALA A 18 -1.15 -18.88 11.94
CA ALA A 18 -1.43 -18.43 10.57
C ALA A 18 -2.44 -17.27 10.47
N ALA A 19 -2.67 -16.50 11.54
CA ALA A 19 -3.72 -15.46 11.57
C ALA A 19 -3.22 -14.02 11.82
N LEU A 20 -1.94 -13.71 11.54
CA LEU A 20 -1.42 -12.34 11.55
C LEU A 20 -0.68 -12.01 10.25
N ALA A 21 -1.33 -12.21 9.12
CA ALA A 21 -0.84 -11.74 7.83
C ALA A 21 -1.79 -10.69 7.26
N THR A 22 -1.75 -9.47 7.80
CA THR A 22 -1.92 -8.15 7.14
C THR A 22 -1.94 -7.05 8.21
N PRO A 23 -1.08 -6.00 8.12
CA PRO A 23 -1.00 -5.10 6.97
C PRO A 23 0.45 -4.80 6.53
N ALA A 24 1.30 -5.82 6.35
CA ALA A 24 2.65 -5.59 5.82
C ALA A 24 2.65 -4.96 4.40
N ARG A 25 1.53 -5.07 3.66
CA ARG A 25 1.33 -4.46 2.34
C ARG A 25 0.99 -2.96 2.37
N ALA A 26 0.63 -2.39 3.54
CA ALA A 26 0.26 -0.97 3.63
C ALA A 26 1.48 -0.06 3.91
N GLU A 27 2.59 -0.63 4.36
CA GLU A 27 3.83 0.10 4.57
C GLU A 27 4.65 0.12 3.29
N CYS A 28 5.15 1.31 2.92
CA CYS A 28 5.97 1.51 1.73
C CYS A 28 5.30 1.06 0.40
N GLU A 29 3.96 1.11 0.30
CA GLU A 29 3.18 0.59 -0.83
C GLU A 29 3.75 0.99 -2.20
N VAL A 30 4.05 2.28 -2.38
CA VAL A 30 4.60 2.82 -3.64
C VAL A 30 6.00 2.26 -3.92
N CYS A 31 6.86 2.23 -2.89
CA CYS A 31 8.21 1.67 -3.01
C CYS A 31 8.18 0.19 -3.38
N VAL A 32 7.33 -0.60 -2.73
CA VAL A 32 7.19 -2.04 -2.98
C VAL A 32 6.75 -2.29 -4.42
N ALA A 33 5.73 -1.55 -4.89
CA ALA A 33 5.23 -1.66 -6.24
C ALA A 33 6.33 -1.35 -7.28
N VAL A 34 7.13 -0.30 -7.06
CA VAL A 34 8.22 0.06 -7.97
C VAL A 34 9.34 -0.99 -7.97
N VAL A 35 9.78 -1.45 -6.80
CA VAL A 35 10.83 -2.49 -6.71
C VAL A 35 10.36 -3.81 -7.32
N ASP A 36 9.07 -4.15 -7.18
CA ASP A 36 8.47 -5.32 -7.83
C ASP A 36 8.47 -5.18 -9.37
N LYS A 37 8.06 -4.01 -9.90
CA LYS A 37 8.11 -3.73 -11.35
C LYS A 37 9.52 -3.83 -11.91
N ILE A 38 10.51 -3.24 -11.23
CA ILE A 38 11.94 -3.32 -11.63
C ILE A 38 12.42 -4.77 -11.61
N ARG A 39 12.02 -5.56 -10.61
CA ARG A 39 12.37 -6.98 -10.56
C ARG A 39 11.78 -7.77 -11.73
N GLU A 40 10.57 -7.42 -12.14
CA GLU A 40 9.84 -8.08 -13.21
C GLU A 40 10.34 -7.68 -14.60
N SER A 41 10.87 -6.45 -14.76
CA SER A 41 11.45 -5.98 -16.02
C SER A 41 12.77 -6.65 -16.39
N MET A 42 13.41 -7.37 -15.46
CA MET A 42 14.69 -8.05 -15.67
C MET A 42 14.59 -9.59 -15.56
N PRO A 43 15.39 -10.34 -16.35
CA PRO A 43 15.36 -11.79 -16.33
C PRO A 43 15.87 -12.35 -15.00
N LYS A 44 15.32 -13.49 -14.57
CA LYS A 44 15.61 -14.10 -13.25
C LYS A 44 17.10 -14.34 -12.99
N LYS A 45 17.88 -14.63 -14.04
CA LYS A 45 19.32 -14.91 -13.96
C LYS A 45 20.16 -13.66 -13.63
N GLU A 46 19.64 -12.48 -13.92
CA GLU A 46 20.33 -11.19 -13.71
C GLU A 46 19.94 -10.54 -12.39
N ARG A 47 18.83 -10.98 -11.78
CA ARG A 47 18.36 -10.48 -10.48
C ARG A 47 19.35 -10.67 -9.32
N SER A 48 20.35 -11.54 -9.47
CA SER A 48 21.40 -11.74 -8.45
C SER A 48 22.57 -10.77 -8.59
N LYS A 49 22.61 -9.96 -9.66
CA LYS A 49 23.70 -9.06 -9.98
C LYS A 49 23.31 -7.62 -9.65
N MET A 50 24.14 -6.96 -8.85
CA MET A 50 23.90 -5.58 -8.41
C MET A 50 23.90 -4.59 -9.59
N GLU A 51 24.77 -4.79 -10.57
CA GLU A 51 24.90 -3.92 -11.76
C GLU A 51 23.57 -3.80 -12.52
N PHE A 52 22.87 -4.91 -12.72
CA PHE A 52 21.59 -4.92 -13.42
C PHE A 52 20.49 -4.24 -12.62
N TRP A 53 20.55 -4.28 -11.28
CA TRP A 53 19.61 -3.54 -10.44
C TRP A 53 19.89 -2.03 -10.50
N GLU A 54 21.15 -1.61 -10.49
CA GLU A 54 21.50 -0.20 -10.65
C GLU A 54 21.05 0.34 -12.01
N GLU A 55 21.33 -0.40 -13.09
CA GLU A 55 20.90 -0.03 -14.44
C GLU A 55 19.37 -0.01 -14.58
N ALA A 56 18.67 -0.98 -13.99
CA ALA A 56 17.21 -1.01 -14.02
C ALA A 56 16.58 0.12 -13.18
N ILE A 57 17.19 0.51 -12.04
CA ILE A 57 16.76 1.68 -11.27
C ILE A 57 17.01 2.96 -12.06
N ASP A 58 18.18 3.11 -12.67
CA ASP A 58 18.52 4.28 -13.51
C ASP A 58 17.60 4.35 -14.75
N GLY A 59 17.25 3.21 -15.35
CA GLY A 59 16.28 3.14 -16.45
C GLY A 59 14.85 3.45 -16.01
N TYR A 60 14.44 3.02 -14.82
CA TYR A 60 13.11 3.29 -14.27
C TYR A 60 12.94 4.77 -13.94
N CYS A 61 13.91 5.33 -13.23
CA CYS A 61 13.88 6.70 -12.72
C CYS A 61 14.38 7.74 -13.72
N GLY A 62 15.11 7.33 -14.75
CA GLY A 62 15.88 8.22 -15.62
C GLY A 62 17.20 8.62 -14.97
N THR A 63 18.19 8.97 -15.79
CA THR A 63 19.46 9.53 -15.29
C THR A 63 19.22 10.91 -14.68
N VAL A 64 19.96 11.24 -13.61
CA VAL A 64 19.90 12.55 -12.94
C VAL A 64 20.17 13.73 -13.89
N ASP A 65 21.00 13.52 -14.91
CA ASP A 65 21.35 14.55 -15.90
C ASP A 65 20.31 14.71 -17.04
N GLY A 66 19.26 13.87 -17.07
CA GLY A 66 18.26 13.80 -18.15
C GLY A 66 16.83 13.58 -17.65
N TRP A 67 16.54 14.01 -16.42
CA TRP A 67 15.25 13.80 -15.77
C TRP A 67 14.12 14.55 -16.49
N GLY A 68 13.17 13.81 -17.06
CA GLY A 68 12.12 14.33 -17.95
C GLY A 68 12.29 13.96 -19.43
N SER A 69 13.37 13.25 -19.79
CA SER A 69 13.51 12.64 -21.11
C SER A 69 12.48 11.52 -21.30
N SER A 70 12.06 11.31 -22.56
CA SER A 70 11.04 10.32 -22.97
C SER A 70 11.35 8.85 -22.62
N LYS A 71 12.45 8.57 -21.90
CA LYS A 71 12.91 7.23 -21.52
C LYS A 71 12.63 6.83 -20.07
N ALA A 72 12.30 7.77 -19.16
CA ALA A 72 11.99 7.40 -17.78
C ALA A 72 10.64 6.65 -17.71
N MET A 73 10.62 5.46 -17.10
CA MET A 73 9.40 4.65 -16.97
C MET A 73 8.50 5.10 -15.81
N ALA A 74 9.00 5.91 -14.88
CA ALA A 74 8.21 6.48 -13.79
C ALA A 74 7.09 7.39 -14.32
N ALA A 75 5.87 6.85 -14.35
CA ALA A 75 4.71 7.51 -14.95
C ALA A 75 3.95 8.40 -13.96
N ASP A 76 3.88 8.00 -12.68
CA ASP A 76 3.13 8.69 -11.63
C ASP A 76 4.01 9.67 -10.84
N ASP A 77 3.44 10.78 -10.39
CA ASP A 77 4.17 11.79 -9.60
C ASP A 77 4.73 11.24 -8.28
N LYS A 78 4.13 10.18 -7.72
CA LYS A 78 4.68 9.50 -6.54
C LYS A 78 5.89 8.65 -6.88
N GLU A 79 5.89 7.99 -8.02
CA GLU A 79 7.04 7.22 -8.49
C GLU A 79 8.21 8.15 -8.82
N LYS A 80 7.93 9.32 -9.41
CA LYS A 80 8.94 10.39 -9.58
C LYS A 80 9.50 10.86 -8.25
N LYS A 81 8.65 11.13 -7.25
CA LYS A 81 9.09 11.48 -5.88
C LYS A 81 9.94 10.38 -5.25
N LEU A 82 9.55 9.12 -5.42
CA LEU A 82 10.32 7.99 -4.93
C LEU A 82 11.69 7.92 -5.62
N CYS A 83 11.72 8.16 -6.93
CA CYS A 83 12.95 8.19 -7.70
C CYS A 83 13.94 9.26 -7.20
N TYR A 84 13.47 10.45 -6.79
CA TYR A 84 14.34 11.46 -6.17
C TYR A 84 15.01 10.97 -4.88
N ALA A 85 14.30 10.15 -4.10
CA ALA A 85 14.85 9.52 -2.91
C ALA A 85 15.76 8.33 -3.24
N PHE A 86 15.46 7.57 -4.30
CA PHE A 86 16.19 6.37 -4.69
C PHE A 86 17.54 6.66 -5.36
N THR A 87 17.61 7.63 -6.28
CA THR A 87 18.83 7.89 -7.05
C THR A 87 20.09 8.09 -6.19
N PRO A 88 20.09 8.91 -5.11
CA PRO A 88 21.28 9.07 -4.28
C PRO A 88 21.67 7.81 -3.48
N ILE A 89 20.72 6.91 -3.22
CA ILE A 89 20.93 5.70 -2.41
C ILE A 89 20.76 4.40 -3.20
N LYS A 90 20.84 4.43 -4.54
CA LYS A 90 20.49 3.27 -5.39
C LYS A 90 21.25 2.00 -5.02
N LYS A 91 22.48 2.12 -4.52
CA LYS A 91 23.30 1.01 -4.02
C LYS A 91 22.69 0.31 -2.79
N GLU A 92 22.06 1.07 -1.90
CA GLU A 92 21.37 0.56 -0.70
C GLU A 92 20.08 -0.17 -1.04
N VAL A 93 19.50 0.10 -2.22
CA VAL A 93 18.34 -0.62 -2.75
C VAL A 93 18.80 -1.84 -3.56
N ALA A 94 19.75 -1.66 -4.48
CA ALA A 94 20.24 -2.68 -5.40
C ALA A 94 20.92 -3.85 -4.68
N ARG A 95 21.75 -3.59 -3.67
CA ARG A 95 22.48 -4.64 -2.94
C ARG A 95 21.56 -5.65 -2.25
N PRO A 96 20.62 -5.26 -1.36
CA PRO A 96 19.70 -6.22 -0.75
C PRO A 96 18.75 -6.86 -1.76
N ALA A 97 18.33 -6.14 -2.80
CA ALA A 97 17.50 -6.69 -3.86
C ALA A 97 18.23 -7.80 -4.64
N ALA A 98 19.51 -7.60 -4.96
CA ALA A 98 20.38 -8.59 -5.60
C ALA A 98 20.60 -9.85 -4.74
N MET A 99 20.54 -9.70 -3.41
CA MET A 99 20.59 -10.83 -2.47
C MET A 99 19.27 -11.60 -2.37
N GLY A 100 18.25 -11.25 -3.15
CA GLY A 100 16.94 -11.89 -3.14
C GLY A 100 16.03 -11.44 -2.00
N MET A 101 16.32 -10.30 -1.36
CA MET A 101 15.46 -9.77 -0.31
C MET A 101 14.08 -9.39 -0.86
N PRO A 102 12.98 -9.70 -0.14
CA PRO A 102 11.64 -9.26 -0.55
C PRO A 102 11.54 -7.73 -0.60
N SER A 103 10.78 -7.21 -1.56
CA SER A 103 10.69 -5.77 -1.85
C SER A 103 10.31 -4.93 -0.63
N LEU A 104 9.40 -5.42 0.21
CA LEU A 104 9.04 -4.75 1.47
C LEU A 104 10.26 -4.55 2.39
N LYS A 105 11.11 -5.57 2.51
CA LYS A 105 12.32 -5.49 3.36
C LYS A 105 13.39 -4.61 2.75
N VAL A 106 13.49 -4.58 1.42
CA VAL A 106 14.36 -3.64 0.70
C VAL A 106 13.91 -2.20 0.99
N CYS A 107 12.61 -1.90 0.83
CA CYS A 107 12.02 -0.59 1.12
C CYS A 107 12.19 -0.17 2.58
N GLN A 108 11.91 -1.06 3.53
CA GLN A 108 12.11 -0.80 4.97
C GLN A 108 13.57 -0.56 5.35
N ARG A 109 14.52 -1.12 4.59
CA ARG A 109 15.95 -0.87 4.79
C ARG A 109 16.34 0.49 4.19
N ALA A 110 15.92 0.74 2.96
CA ALA A 110 16.15 2.01 2.27
C ALA A 110 15.55 3.19 3.06
N SER A 111 14.40 3.00 3.71
CA SER A 111 13.75 4.02 4.53
C SER A 111 14.50 4.39 5.81
N LYS A 112 15.49 3.60 6.22
CA LYS A 112 16.40 3.98 7.32
C LYS A 112 17.42 5.02 6.87
N THR A 113 17.72 5.05 5.57
CA THR A 113 18.61 6.04 4.96
C THR A 113 17.82 7.29 4.56
N ASP A 114 16.64 7.11 3.95
CA ASP A 114 15.74 8.20 3.58
C ASP A 114 14.29 7.84 3.92
N GLY A 115 13.75 8.48 4.97
CA GLY A 115 12.39 8.22 5.46
C GLY A 115 11.29 8.48 4.43
N THR A 116 11.53 9.36 3.46
CA THR A 116 10.54 9.74 2.43
C THR A 116 10.09 8.54 1.61
N ILE A 117 10.94 7.52 1.44
CA ILE A 117 10.70 6.31 0.63
C ILE A 117 9.43 5.56 1.04
N CYS A 118 9.19 5.45 2.34
CA CYS A 118 8.03 4.73 2.87
C CYS A 118 6.85 5.64 3.25
N GLU A 119 7.09 6.96 3.27
CA GLU A 119 6.06 7.99 3.49
C GLU A 119 5.24 8.24 2.24
N ILE A 120 5.82 8.04 1.06
CA ILE A 120 5.10 8.13 -0.21
C ILE A 120 4.06 7.01 -0.28
N LYS A 121 2.79 7.38 -0.09
CA LYS A 121 1.63 6.48 -0.13
C LYS A 121 0.59 6.95 -1.13
N HIS A 122 -0.22 6.04 -1.66
CA HIS A 122 -1.42 6.44 -2.38
C HIS A 122 -2.35 7.18 -1.41
N PRO A 123 -3.07 8.24 -1.87
CA PRO A 123 -4.15 8.78 -1.05
C PRO A 123 -5.08 7.62 -0.71
N LYS A 124 -5.35 7.40 0.58
CA LYS A 124 -6.26 6.34 1.00
C LYS A 124 -7.58 6.58 0.26
N PRO A 125 -8.16 5.54 -0.38
CA PRO A 125 -9.51 5.69 -0.92
C PRO A 125 -10.43 6.14 0.21
N PRO A 126 -11.45 6.95 -0.09
CA PRO A 126 -12.40 7.38 0.92
C PRO A 126 -12.99 6.15 1.63
N PRO A 127 -13.25 6.22 2.94
CA PRO A 127 -13.73 5.10 3.74
C PRO A 127 -14.94 4.45 3.08
N ASP A 128 -14.93 3.13 2.96
CA ASP A 128 -16.04 2.43 2.31
C ASP A 128 -17.29 2.50 3.20
N LEU A 129 -18.30 3.27 2.78
CA LEU A 129 -19.56 3.42 3.50
C LEU A 129 -20.27 2.08 3.71
N THR A 130 -20.09 1.10 2.82
CA THR A 130 -20.74 -0.21 2.91
C THR A 130 -20.19 -1.06 4.05
N LYS A 131 -18.95 -0.80 4.48
CA LYS A 131 -18.28 -1.53 5.57
C LYS A 131 -18.63 -0.99 6.95
N MET A 132 -19.23 0.20 7.02
CA MET A 132 -19.66 0.81 8.28
C MET A 132 -21.03 0.30 8.70
N THR A 133 -21.20 0.03 9.99
CA THR A 133 -22.49 -0.34 10.58
C THR A 133 -23.36 0.90 10.81
N VAL A 134 -24.67 0.70 10.90
CA VAL A 134 -25.63 1.79 11.12
C VAL A 134 -25.40 2.43 12.50
N GLU A 135 -25.04 1.61 13.49
CA GLU A 135 -24.78 1.98 14.86
C GLU A 135 -23.51 2.84 14.97
N GLU A 136 -22.45 2.47 14.24
CA GLU A 136 -21.22 3.27 14.17
C GLU A 136 -21.50 4.65 13.58
N ILE A 137 -22.27 4.75 12.50
CA ILE A 137 -22.60 6.02 11.86
C ILE A 137 -23.39 6.93 12.81
N LYS A 138 -24.38 6.40 13.54
CA LYS A 138 -25.16 7.16 14.54
C LYS A 138 -24.30 7.67 15.71
N LYS A 139 -23.30 6.89 16.13
CA LYS A 139 -22.40 7.23 17.23
C LYS A 139 -21.32 8.25 16.84
N MET A 140 -21.08 8.49 15.54
CA MET A 140 -20.07 9.45 15.11
C MET A 140 -20.42 10.90 15.46
N ARG A 141 -19.36 11.69 15.67
CA ARG A 141 -19.46 13.15 15.85
C ARG A 141 -19.72 13.82 14.50
N VAL A 142 -20.41 14.96 14.51
CA VAL A 142 -20.74 15.74 13.30
C VAL A 142 -19.50 16.05 12.45
N ARG A 143 -18.35 16.34 13.07
CA ARG A 143 -17.08 16.55 12.35
C ARG A 143 -16.70 15.35 11.48
N LYS A 144 -16.70 14.14 12.05
CA LYS A 144 -16.38 12.90 11.30
C LYS A 144 -17.39 12.61 10.19
N LEU A 145 -18.68 12.89 10.43
CA LEU A 145 -19.73 12.76 9.41
C LEU A 145 -19.48 13.73 8.24
N LYS A 146 -19.10 14.97 8.52
CA LYS A 146 -18.71 15.96 7.50
C LYS A 146 -17.45 15.54 6.74
N ASP A 147 -16.44 15.04 7.45
CA ASP A 147 -15.20 14.55 6.84
C ASP A 147 -15.49 13.41 5.85
N LEU A 148 -16.33 12.43 6.23
CA LEU A 148 -16.76 11.36 5.33
C LEU A 148 -17.49 11.89 4.10
N LEU A 149 -18.47 12.77 4.28
CA LEU A 149 -19.20 13.35 3.15
C LEU A 149 -18.26 14.12 2.21
N ASN A 150 -17.27 14.85 2.73
CA ASN A 150 -16.26 15.55 1.94
C ASN A 150 -15.33 14.58 1.18
N GLU A 151 -14.88 13.52 1.84
CA GLU A 151 -14.04 12.47 1.24
C GLU A 151 -14.77 11.78 0.07
N HIS A 152 -16.09 11.62 0.18
CA HIS A 152 -16.96 11.13 -0.90
C HIS A 152 -17.45 12.22 -1.87
N LYS A 153 -16.99 13.46 -1.74
CA LYS A 153 -17.42 14.61 -2.58
C LYS A 153 -18.94 14.86 -2.56
N ILE A 154 -19.60 14.50 -1.46
CA ILE A 154 -21.04 14.72 -1.25
C ILE A 154 -21.23 16.07 -0.56
N SER A 155 -21.98 16.97 -1.21
CA SER A 155 -22.36 18.24 -0.62
C SER A 155 -23.39 18.04 0.50
N TYR A 156 -23.18 18.73 1.63
CA TYR A 156 -24.09 18.80 2.76
C TYR A 156 -24.47 20.26 3.10
N LYS A 157 -24.40 21.16 2.12
CA LYS A 157 -24.79 22.57 2.31
C LYS A 157 -26.25 22.66 2.77
N GLY A 158 -26.50 23.41 3.85
CA GLY A 158 -27.83 23.60 4.43
C GLY A 158 -28.20 22.63 5.55
N LEU A 159 -27.38 21.61 5.83
CA LEU A 159 -27.59 20.74 7.00
C LEU A 159 -27.05 21.40 8.27
N VAL A 160 -27.88 21.41 9.31
CA VAL A 160 -27.57 22.04 10.61
C VAL A 160 -27.56 21.00 11.71
N GLU A 161 -28.52 20.07 11.68
CA GLU A 161 -28.74 19.11 12.75
C GLU A 161 -27.95 17.81 12.56
N LYS A 162 -27.49 17.21 13.66
CA LYS A 162 -26.71 15.96 13.61
C LYS A 162 -27.45 14.84 12.88
N ASP A 163 -28.75 14.72 13.12
CA ASP A 163 -29.57 13.66 12.55
C ASP A 163 -29.69 13.76 11.02
N GLU A 164 -29.59 14.98 10.47
CA GLU A 164 -29.58 15.20 9.02
C GLU A 164 -28.29 14.66 8.38
N PHE A 165 -27.14 14.90 9.02
CA PHE A 165 -25.86 14.32 8.58
C PHE A 165 -25.88 12.79 8.64
N VAL A 166 -26.43 12.22 9.71
CA VAL A 166 -26.56 10.76 9.86
C VAL A 166 -27.46 10.18 8.76
N LYS A 167 -28.63 10.78 8.52
CA LYS A 167 -29.57 10.34 7.47
C LYS A 167 -28.92 10.38 6.09
N LEU A 168 -28.19 11.46 5.77
CA LEU A 168 -27.51 11.59 4.48
C LEU A 168 -26.44 10.51 4.29
N VAL A 169 -25.64 10.23 5.31
CA VAL A 169 -24.61 9.17 5.24
C VAL A 169 -25.27 7.79 5.08
N LEU A 170 -26.38 7.52 5.76
CA LEU A 170 -27.11 6.25 5.64
C LEU A 170 -27.76 6.06 4.26
N ASP A 171 -28.37 7.11 3.69
CA ASP A 171 -28.91 7.08 2.31
C ASP A 171 -27.80 6.74 1.30
N LYS A 172 -26.63 7.36 1.46
CA LYS A 172 -25.50 7.15 0.55
C LYS A 172 -24.86 5.77 0.73
N ARG A 173 -24.83 5.26 1.96
CA ARG A 173 -24.46 3.87 2.25
C ARG A 173 -25.42 2.90 1.56
N GLN A 174 -26.73 3.10 1.66
CA GLN A 174 -27.71 2.21 1.04
C GLN A 174 -27.55 2.19 -0.48
N LYS A 175 -27.46 3.36 -1.12
CA LYS A 175 -27.21 3.47 -2.57
C LYS A 175 -25.93 2.77 -3.02
N ALA A 176 -24.89 2.78 -2.18
CA ALA A 176 -23.63 2.07 -2.47
C ALA A 176 -23.76 0.55 -2.33
N LEU A 177 -24.62 0.05 -1.44
CA LEU A 177 -24.96 -1.37 -1.33
C LEU A 177 -25.77 -1.82 -2.56
N ASP A 178 -26.82 -1.09 -2.91
CA ASP A 178 -27.72 -1.43 -4.02
C ASP A 178 -26.97 -1.51 -5.37
N LYS A 179 -25.98 -0.63 -5.59
CA LYS A 179 -25.15 -0.63 -6.80
C LYS A 179 -24.19 -1.84 -6.89
N LYS A 180 -23.88 -2.49 -5.77
CA LYS A 180 -22.93 -3.60 -5.70
C LYS A 180 -23.60 -4.97 -5.93
N GLU A 181 -24.93 -5.02 -5.82
CA GLU A 181 -25.74 -6.20 -6.10
C GLU A 181 -26.20 -6.29 -7.57
N LEU A 182 -25.90 -5.25 -8.37
CA LEU A 182 -26.13 -5.18 -9.81
C LEU A 182 -24.83 -5.43 -10.59
#